data_AF-A0A7C5P6K1-F1
#
_entry.id   AF-A0A7C5P6K1-F1
#
_cell.length_a   1.000
_cell.length_b   1.000
_cell.length_c   1.000
_cell.angle_alpha   90.00
_cell.angle_beta   90.00
_cell.angle_gamma   90.00
#
_symmetry.space_group_name_H-M   'P 1'
#
loop_
_entity.id
_entity.type
_entity.pdbx_description
1 polymer ?
#
loop_
_entity_poly.entity_id
_entity_poly.type
_entity_poly.pdbx_seq_one_letter_code
_entity_poly.pdbx_strand_id
1 'polypeptide(L)'
;MASNLLVKSFSDLLLSKNTIRKNAEKLILKKLKNDLLVKNQRKRNIKEAEYRYCFYEAVLTQFEKNFERNYLSKDYIKRLLNNVFLQDKLLENYEIKEDFYKKFGTYPPGFITLSPTKRCNLTCIGCYANSSGINTETLDYRYVEAILRENYEVWGNKGVVISGGEPFLYRSEGKTLLDIAEKFDNMFFMAYTNGTL
;
A
#
# COMPACT_ATOMS: atom_id res chain seq x y z
N MET A 1 21.51 11.91 -7.87
CA MET A 1 21.07 13.22 -8.40
C MET A 1 20.06 13.11 -9.53
N ALA A 2 20.27 12.25 -10.56
CA ALA A 2 19.31 12.07 -11.66
C ALA A 2 17.93 11.50 -11.23
N SER A 3 17.90 10.63 -10.22
CA SER A 3 16.66 10.06 -9.66
C SER A 3 15.75 11.12 -9.02
N ASN A 4 16.30 12.08 -8.26
CA ASN A 4 15.52 13.13 -7.59
C ASN A 4 14.88 14.12 -8.59
N LEU A 5 15.50 14.36 -9.75
CA LEU A 5 14.95 15.18 -10.82
C LEU A 5 13.77 14.49 -11.53
N LEU A 6 13.87 13.18 -11.78
CA LEU A 6 12.77 12.38 -12.35
C LEU A 6 11.59 12.24 -11.37
N VAL A 7 11.88 12.08 -10.08
CA VAL A 7 10.86 12.02 -9.01
C VAL A 7 10.06 13.31 -8.98
N LYS A 8 10.75 14.45 -8.93
CA LYS A 8 10.13 15.78 -8.92
C LYS A 8 9.33 16.02 -10.19
N SER A 9 9.88 15.65 -11.36
CA SER A 9 9.19 15.81 -12.64
C SER A 9 7.90 14.98 -12.75
N PHE A 10 7.88 13.74 -12.23
CA PHE A 10 6.68 12.88 -12.25
C PHE A 10 5.65 13.28 -11.20
N SER A 11 6.08 13.70 -10.01
CA SER A 11 5.18 14.28 -9.01
C SER A 11 4.55 15.58 -9.50
N ASP A 12 5.35 16.44 -10.14
CA ASP A 12 4.87 17.69 -10.72
C ASP A 12 3.91 17.42 -11.89
N LEU A 13 4.11 16.34 -12.65
CA LEU A 13 3.20 15.89 -13.71
C LEU A 13 1.86 15.40 -13.15
N LEU A 14 1.84 14.64 -12.06
CA LEU A 14 0.59 14.18 -11.44
C LEU A 14 -0.15 15.30 -10.70
N LEU A 15 0.59 16.28 -10.18
CA LEU A 15 0.01 17.51 -9.60
C LEU A 15 -0.26 18.60 -10.67
N SER A 16 0.02 18.32 -11.94
CA SER A 16 -0.14 19.29 -13.04
C SER A 16 -1.61 19.52 -13.42
N LYS A 17 -1.81 20.42 -14.40
CA LYS A 17 -3.14 20.71 -14.96
C LYS A 17 -3.82 19.44 -15.48
N ASN A 18 -5.14 19.37 -15.32
CA ASN A 18 -5.98 18.22 -15.68
C ASN A 18 -5.67 17.64 -17.08
N THR A 19 -5.53 18.50 -18.10
CA THR A 19 -5.23 18.09 -19.48
C THR A 19 -3.91 17.33 -19.62
N ILE A 20 -2.88 17.73 -18.88
CA ILE A 20 -1.54 17.11 -18.94
C ILE A 20 -1.61 15.72 -18.30
N ARG A 21 -2.27 15.61 -17.14
CA ARG A 21 -2.43 14.33 -16.43
C ARG A 21 -3.23 13.31 -17.22
N LYS A 22 -4.35 13.70 -17.83
CA LYS A 22 -5.17 12.82 -18.69
C LYS A 22 -4.41 12.34 -19.93
N ASN A 23 -3.55 13.16 -20.50
CA ASN A 23 -2.71 12.74 -21.63
C ASN A 23 -1.63 11.75 -21.17
N ALA A 24 -1.02 11.98 -19.99
CA ALA A 24 -0.07 11.05 -19.41
C ALA A 24 -0.72 9.69 -19.10
N GLU A 25 -1.91 9.68 -18.52
CA GLU A 25 -2.70 8.46 -18.27
C GLU A 25 -2.91 7.65 -19.55
N LYS A 26 -3.38 8.29 -20.63
CA LYS A 26 -3.57 7.63 -21.94
C LYS A 26 -2.28 7.02 -22.48
N LEU A 27 -1.15 7.71 -22.35
CA LEU A 27 0.16 7.21 -22.78
C LEU A 27 0.59 5.99 -21.94
N ILE A 28 0.39 6.04 -20.62
CA ILE A 28 0.69 4.93 -19.70
C ILE A 28 -0.16 3.71 -20.06
N LEU A 29 -1.48 3.88 -20.24
CA LEU A 29 -2.38 2.80 -20.63
C LEU A 29 -2.01 2.19 -21.98
N LYS A 30 -1.66 3.02 -22.97
CA LYS A 30 -1.18 2.54 -24.28
C LYS A 30 0.09 1.71 -24.15
N LYS A 31 1.04 2.14 -23.32
CA LYS A 31 2.28 1.41 -23.05
C LYS A 31 2.01 0.09 -22.32
N LEU A 32 1.19 0.11 -21.27
CA LEU A 32 0.78 -1.08 -20.51
C LEU A 32 0.11 -2.11 -21.42
N LYS A 33 -0.82 -1.68 -22.28
CA LYS A 33 -1.48 -2.54 -23.25
C LYS A 33 -0.48 -3.23 -24.17
N ASN A 34 0.47 -2.49 -24.72
CA ASN A 34 1.51 -3.05 -25.59
C ASN A 34 2.44 -4.02 -24.85
N ASP A 35 2.90 -3.67 -23.65
CA ASP A 35 3.84 -4.49 -22.89
C ASP A 35 3.18 -5.78 -22.35
N LEU A 36 1.90 -5.73 -21.95
CA LEU A 36 1.17 -6.90 -21.45
C LEU A 36 0.60 -7.77 -22.57
N LEU A 37 -0.02 -7.19 -23.60
CA LEU A 37 -0.76 -7.96 -24.61
C LEU A 37 0.06 -8.27 -25.87
N VAL A 38 1.00 -7.41 -26.25
CA VAL A 38 1.75 -7.56 -27.52
C VAL A 38 3.12 -8.20 -27.29
N LYS A 39 3.91 -7.70 -26.34
CA LYS A 39 5.27 -8.22 -26.09
C LYS A 39 5.29 -9.53 -25.29
N ASN A 40 4.33 -9.74 -24.38
CA ASN A 40 4.28 -10.92 -23.52
C ASN A 40 3.46 -12.10 -24.09
N GLN A 41 2.86 -11.93 -25.28
CA GLN A 41 1.99 -12.92 -25.93
C GLN A 41 2.64 -14.31 -26.09
N ARG A 42 3.98 -14.37 -26.21
CA ARG A 42 4.74 -15.63 -26.36
C ARG A 42 5.05 -16.35 -25.04
N LYS A 43 4.79 -15.75 -23.86
CA LYS A 43 5.21 -16.30 -22.55
C LYS A 43 4.10 -16.42 -21.49
N ARG A 44 2.92 -15.79 -21.67
CA ARG A 44 1.84 -15.76 -20.67
C ARG A 44 0.48 -16.07 -21.27
N ASN A 45 -0.45 -16.55 -20.45
CA ASN A 45 -1.85 -16.74 -20.81
C ASN A 45 -2.47 -15.38 -21.20
N ILE A 46 -3.01 -15.29 -22.42
CA ILE A 46 -3.56 -14.03 -22.97
C ILE A 46 -4.67 -13.48 -22.06
N LYS A 47 -5.55 -14.35 -21.53
CA LYS A 47 -6.64 -13.92 -20.63
C LYS A 47 -6.12 -13.33 -19.33
N GLU A 48 -5.06 -13.90 -18.76
CA GLU A 48 -4.41 -13.33 -17.56
C GLU A 48 -3.87 -11.93 -17.86
N ALA A 49 -3.22 -11.76 -19.00
CA ALA A 49 -2.70 -10.46 -19.41
C ALA A 49 -3.81 -9.42 -19.63
N GLU A 50 -4.95 -9.83 -20.20
CA GLU A 50 -6.16 -9.00 -20.33
C GLU A 50 -6.71 -8.58 -18.97
N TYR A 51 -6.91 -9.52 -18.03
CA TYR A 51 -7.39 -9.19 -16.70
C TYR A 51 -6.45 -8.25 -15.94
N ARG A 52 -5.13 -8.44 -16.07
CA ARG A 52 -4.14 -7.53 -15.50
C ARG A 52 -4.23 -6.14 -16.12
N TYR A 53 -4.40 -6.05 -17.44
CA TYR A 53 -4.61 -4.77 -18.10
C TYR A 53 -5.87 -4.07 -17.56
N CYS A 54 -7.02 -4.76 -17.50
CA CYS A 54 -8.26 -4.22 -16.95
C CYS A 54 -8.10 -3.75 -15.50
N PHE A 55 -7.37 -4.50 -14.68
CA PHE A 55 -7.07 -4.10 -13.31
C PHE A 55 -6.27 -2.79 -13.26
N TYR A 56 -5.16 -2.69 -14.00
CA TYR A 56 -4.35 -1.46 -14.01
C TYR A 56 -5.12 -0.27 -14.59
N GLU A 57 -5.94 -0.50 -15.63
CA GLU A 57 -6.80 0.52 -16.22
C GLU A 57 -7.82 1.04 -15.21
N ALA A 58 -8.50 0.15 -14.48
CA ALA A 58 -9.45 0.53 -13.45
C ALA A 58 -8.77 1.31 -12.31
N VAL A 59 -7.60 0.88 -11.85
CA VAL A 59 -6.83 1.57 -10.80
C VAL A 59 -6.44 2.97 -11.24
N LEU A 60 -5.86 3.12 -12.44
CA LEU A 60 -5.42 4.42 -12.96
C LEU A 60 -6.62 5.37 -13.19
N THR A 61 -7.68 4.86 -13.80
CA THR A 61 -8.91 5.62 -14.05
C THR A 61 -9.55 6.09 -12.74
N GLN A 62 -9.60 5.21 -11.73
CA GLN A 62 -10.22 5.55 -10.45
C GLN A 62 -9.36 6.49 -9.62
N PHE A 63 -8.03 6.36 -9.69
CA PHE A 63 -7.10 7.32 -9.10
C PHE A 63 -7.35 8.72 -9.67
N GLU A 64 -7.46 8.84 -11.00
CA GLU A 64 -7.72 10.12 -11.66
C GLU A 64 -9.05 10.74 -11.21
N LYS A 65 -10.14 9.95 -11.20
CA LYS A 65 -11.45 10.40 -10.73
C LYS A 65 -11.42 10.84 -9.26
N ASN A 66 -10.74 10.09 -8.40
CA ASN A 66 -10.63 10.42 -6.97
C ASN A 66 -9.76 11.66 -6.75
N PHE A 67 -8.72 11.85 -7.56
CA PHE A 67 -7.92 13.07 -7.58
C PHE A 67 -8.79 14.27 -7.95
N GLU A 68 -9.55 14.22 -9.05
CA GLU A 68 -10.43 15.32 -9.49
C GLU A 68 -11.50 15.68 -8.44
N ARG A 69 -11.99 14.68 -7.69
CA ARG A 69 -12.96 14.86 -6.61
C ARG A 69 -12.34 15.40 -5.32
N ASN A 70 -11.04 15.64 -5.27
CA ASN A 70 -10.29 16.04 -4.07
C ASN A 70 -10.43 15.04 -2.89
N TYR A 71 -10.65 13.75 -3.19
CA TYR A 71 -10.67 12.70 -2.16
C TYR A 71 -9.26 12.32 -1.70
N LEU A 72 -8.23 12.71 -2.44
CA LEU A 72 -6.83 12.44 -2.15
C LEU A 72 -6.13 13.75 -1.79
N SER A 73 -5.51 13.80 -0.61
CA SER A 73 -4.71 14.98 -0.23
C SER A 73 -3.44 15.07 -1.08
N LYS A 74 -2.98 16.29 -1.37
CA LYS A 74 -1.74 16.51 -2.13
C LYS A 74 -0.53 15.87 -1.44
N ASP A 75 -0.50 15.92 -0.11
CA ASP A 75 0.59 15.33 0.67
C ASP A 75 0.56 13.81 0.65
N TYR A 76 -0.63 13.19 0.71
CA TYR A 76 -0.78 11.75 0.48
C TYR A 76 -0.22 11.36 -0.88
N ILE A 77 -0.56 12.09 -1.94
CA ILE A 77 -0.09 11.79 -3.30
C ILE A 77 1.42 11.96 -3.40
N LYS A 78 1.99 13.04 -2.86
CA LYS A 78 3.44 13.23 -2.83
C LYS A 78 4.14 12.08 -2.11
N ARG A 79 3.63 11.66 -0.95
CA ARG A 79 4.14 10.51 -0.20
C ARG A 79 4.03 9.22 -1.01
N LEU A 80 2.87 8.95 -1.61
CA LEU A 80 2.64 7.77 -2.46
C LEU A 80 3.65 7.71 -3.61
N LEU A 81 3.90 8.83 -4.26
CA LEU A 81 4.84 8.88 -5.38
C LEU A 81 6.28 8.71 -4.92
N ASN A 82 6.67 9.40 -3.85
CA ASN A 82 8.02 9.31 -3.31
C ASN A 82 8.33 7.92 -2.76
N ASN A 83 7.35 7.26 -2.14
CA ASN A 83 7.59 6.04 -1.38
C ASN A 83 7.22 4.77 -2.16
N VAL A 84 6.18 4.78 -3.00
CA VAL A 84 5.66 3.62 -3.75
C VAL A 84 6.07 3.62 -5.21
N PHE A 85 5.94 4.75 -5.92
CA PHE A 85 6.15 4.77 -7.38
C PHE A 85 7.58 5.11 -7.82
N LEU A 86 8.35 5.84 -7.00
CA LEU A 86 9.66 6.35 -7.41
C LEU A 86 10.82 5.94 -6.49
N GLN A 87 10.54 5.20 -5.42
CA GLN A 87 11.54 4.55 -4.58
C GLN A 87 11.26 3.07 -4.32
N ASP A 88 10.81 2.33 -5.34
CA ASP A 88 11.66 1.18 -5.63
C ASP A 88 12.94 1.78 -6.22
N LYS A 89 13.91 2.10 -5.35
CA LYS A 89 15.26 1.72 -5.71
C LYS A 89 15.14 0.22 -5.95
N LEU A 90 14.83 -0.17 -7.18
CA LEU A 90 14.72 -1.56 -7.62
C LEU A 90 15.98 -2.34 -7.21
N LEU A 91 17.08 -1.63 -6.92
CA LEU A 91 18.31 -2.14 -6.35
C LEU A 91 18.30 -2.28 -4.82
N GLU A 92 17.83 -1.30 -4.04
CA GLU A 92 17.86 -1.38 -2.55
C GLU A 92 16.78 -2.32 -2.00
N ASN A 93 15.56 -2.29 -2.56
CA ASN A 93 14.54 -3.27 -2.19
C ASN A 93 14.91 -4.68 -2.68
N TYR A 94 15.68 -4.77 -3.77
CA TYR A 94 16.25 -6.03 -4.23
C TYR A 94 17.37 -6.51 -3.29
N GLU A 95 18.28 -5.63 -2.87
CA GLU A 95 19.35 -5.93 -1.90
C GLU A 95 18.76 -6.46 -0.58
N ILE A 96 17.74 -5.79 -0.02
CA ILE A 96 17.06 -6.26 1.20
C ILE A 96 16.48 -7.66 1.00
N LYS A 97 15.81 -7.91 -0.14
CA LYS A 97 15.20 -9.21 -0.45
C LYS A 97 16.24 -10.31 -0.70
N GLU A 98 17.35 -9.97 -1.34
CA GLU A 98 18.48 -10.88 -1.57
C GLU A 98 19.20 -11.21 -0.27
N ASP A 99 19.40 -10.22 0.61
CA ASP A 99 20.00 -10.44 1.93
C ASP A 99 19.08 -11.27 2.83
N PHE A 100 17.76 -11.06 2.74
CA PHE A 100 16.77 -11.93 3.35
C PHE A 100 16.87 -13.37 2.82
N TYR A 101 16.97 -13.55 1.50
CA TYR A 101 17.14 -14.87 0.88
C TYR A 101 18.43 -15.57 1.31
N LYS A 102 19.56 -14.86 1.32
CA LYS A 102 20.85 -15.41 1.79
C LYS A 102 20.77 -15.88 3.24
N LYS A 103 20.03 -15.16 4.09
CA LYS A 103 19.89 -15.46 5.52
C LYS A 103 18.90 -16.58 5.82
N PHE A 104 17.77 -16.63 5.11
CA PHE A 104 16.63 -17.49 5.45
C PHE A 104 16.30 -18.56 4.39
N GLY A 105 16.97 -18.56 3.24
CA GLY A 105 16.77 -19.53 2.15
C GLY A 105 15.47 -19.36 1.36
N THR A 106 14.72 -18.28 1.60
CA THR A 106 13.46 -17.96 0.91
C THR A 106 13.29 -16.45 0.80
N TYR A 107 12.47 -15.97 -0.12
CA TYR A 107 12.12 -14.55 -0.21
C TYR A 107 11.06 -14.16 0.84
N PRO A 108 11.06 -12.90 1.32
CA PRO A 108 10.08 -12.47 2.31
C PRO A 108 8.67 -12.40 1.69
N PRO A 109 7.60 -12.52 2.50
CA PRO A 109 6.24 -12.25 2.06
C PRO A 109 6.09 -10.81 1.53
N GLY A 110 5.23 -10.62 0.51
CA GLY A 110 5.08 -9.32 -0.17
C GLY A 110 4.27 -8.26 0.60
N PHE A 111 3.54 -8.64 1.63
CA PHE A 111 2.85 -7.75 2.56
C PHE A 111 2.43 -8.53 3.82
N ILE A 112 2.00 -7.81 4.85
CA ILE A 112 1.37 -8.38 6.04
C ILE A 112 -0.04 -7.81 6.24
N THR A 113 -0.89 -8.62 6.86
CA THR A 113 -2.13 -8.16 7.51
C THR A 113 -1.91 -8.20 9.02
N LEU A 114 -2.00 -7.05 9.68
CA LEU A 114 -1.82 -6.90 11.11
C LEU A 114 -3.14 -6.55 11.79
N SER A 115 -3.54 -7.37 12.76
CA SER A 115 -4.71 -7.14 13.61
C SER A 115 -4.24 -6.76 15.02
N PRO A 116 -4.06 -5.46 15.32
CA PRO A 116 -3.43 -5.04 16.58
C PRO A 116 -4.36 -5.19 17.79
N THR A 117 -5.67 -5.37 17.57
CA THR A 117 -6.64 -5.68 18.63
C THR A 117 -7.73 -6.61 18.12
N LYS A 118 -8.29 -7.44 19.01
CA LYS A 118 -9.51 -8.20 18.78
C LYS A 118 -10.76 -7.44 19.22
N ARG A 119 -10.63 -6.35 19.97
CA ARG A 119 -11.77 -5.56 20.44
C ARG A 119 -12.53 -4.95 19.25
N CYS A 120 -13.85 -5.09 19.24
CA CYS A 120 -14.74 -4.48 18.25
C CYS A 120 -15.91 -3.79 18.96
N ASN A 121 -16.46 -2.71 18.41
CA ASN A 121 -17.65 -2.04 18.93
C ASN A 121 -18.96 -2.66 18.40
N LEU A 122 -18.87 -3.70 17.56
CA LEU A 122 -20.00 -4.45 17.01
C LEU A 122 -19.89 -5.94 17.33
N THR A 123 -20.98 -6.68 17.09
CA THR A 123 -21.04 -8.15 17.17
C THR A 123 -21.69 -8.69 15.90
N CYS A 124 -21.00 -8.53 14.77
CA CYS A 124 -21.55 -8.84 13.45
C CYS A 124 -21.81 -10.35 13.29
N ILE A 125 -22.99 -10.69 12.74
CA ILE A 125 -23.28 -12.06 12.30
C ILE A 125 -22.27 -12.45 11.21
N GLY A 126 -21.60 -13.58 11.38
CA GLY A 126 -20.58 -14.06 10.44
C GLY A 126 -19.19 -13.46 10.61
N CYS A 127 -18.91 -12.79 11.74
CA CYS A 127 -17.56 -12.30 12.03
C CYS A 127 -16.56 -13.48 12.13
N TYR A 128 -15.66 -13.59 11.16
CA TYR A 128 -14.63 -14.66 11.15
C TYR A 128 -13.71 -14.62 12.37
N ALA A 129 -13.50 -13.43 12.94
CA ALA A 129 -12.61 -13.21 14.10
C ALA A 129 -13.33 -13.37 15.45
N ASN A 130 -14.67 -13.54 15.45
CA ASN A 130 -15.51 -13.56 16.64
C ASN A 130 -15.17 -12.41 17.61
N SER A 131 -15.02 -11.21 17.06
CA SER A 131 -14.63 -10.00 17.76
C SER A 131 -15.85 -9.26 18.31
N SER A 132 -15.72 -8.72 19.51
CA SER A 132 -16.78 -7.94 20.16
C SER A 132 -16.19 -7.01 21.25
N GLY A 133 -17.06 -6.28 21.95
CA GLY A 133 -16.65 -5.34 22.99
C GLY A 133 -16.13 -6.02 24.27
N ILE A 134 -16.43 -7.31 24.47
CA ILE A 134 -15.94 -8.08 25.62
C ILE A 134 -14.49 -8.52 25.44
N ASN A 135 -14.00 -8.53 24.19
CA ASN A 135 -12.62 -8.87 23.90
C ASN A 135 -11.67 -7.79 24.43
N THR A 136 -10.55 -8.25 24.97
CA THR A 136 -9.50 -7.43 25.58
C THR A 136 -8.14 -7.69 24.95
N GLU A 137 -8.02 -8.77 24.17
CA GLU A 137 -6.80 -9.17 23.49
C GLU A 137 -6.33 -8.06 22.54
N THR A 138 -5.19 -7.45 22.89
CA THR A 138 -4.60 -6.31 22.20
C THR A 138 -3.08 -6.44 22.28
N LEU A 139 -2.38 -6.17 21.17
CA LEU A 139 -0.93 -6.17 21.15
C LEU A 139 -0.38 -4.91 21.83
N ASP A 140 0.64 -5.07 22.67
CA ASP A 140 1.40 -3.92 23.19
C ASP A 140 1.94 -3.09 22.02
N TYR A 141 1.95 -1.76 22.18
CA TYR A 141 2.41 -0.81 21.17
C TYR A 141 3.82 -1.13 20.69
N ARG A 142 4.72 -1.50 21.62
CA ARG A 142 6.10 -1.92 21.31
C ARG A 142 6.19 -3.11 20.35
N TYR A 143 5.24 -4.05 20.40
CA TYR A 143 5.25 -5.22 19.51
C TYR A 143 4.73 -4.84 18.13
N VAL A 144 3.68 -4.01 18.06
CA VAL A 144 3.22 -3.47 16.79
C VAL A 144 4.33 -2.69 16.10
N GLU A 145 5.04 -1.84 16.85
CA GLU A 145 6.19 -1.10 16.35
C GLU A 145 7.30 -2.04 15.84
N ALA A 146 7.66 -3.05 16.63
CA ALA A 146 8.70 -4.01 16.24
C ALA A 146 8.35 -4.75 14.95
N ILE A 147 7.11 -5.23 14.82
CA ILE A 147 6.61 -5.91 13.61
C ILE A 147 6.70 -4.99 12.39
N LEU A 148 6.26 -3.74 12.52
CA LEU A 148 6.27 -2.78 11.41
C LEU A 148 7.69 -2.40 11.00
N ARG A 149 8.58 -2.19 11.98
CA ARG A 149 10.00 -1.94 11.72
C ARG A 149 10.65 -3.12 11.00
N GLU A 150 10.42 -4.35 11.44
CA GLU A 150 10.96 -5.54 10.78
C GLU A 150 10.37 -5.74 9.38
N ASN A 151 9.07 -5.53 9.20
CA ASN A 151 8.44 -5.59 7.88
C ASN A 151 9.03 -4.54 6.92
N TYR A 152 9.42 -3.37 7.41
CA TYR A 152 10.08 -2.35 6.60
C TYR A 152 11.56 -2.67 6.34
N GLU A 153 12.36 -2.83 7.39
CA GLU A 153 13.82 -2.91 7.33
C GLU A 153 14.31 -4.27 6.86
N VAL A 154 13.64 -5.35 7.26
CA VAL A 154 14.07 -6.73 7.02
C VAL A 154 13.39 -7.31 5.78
N TRP A 155 12.11 -6.98 5.54
CA TRP A 155 11.37 -7.50 4.39
C TRP A 155 11.31 -6.53 3.20
N GLY A 156 11.62 -5.24 3.41
CA GLY A 156 11.54 -4.21 2.38
C GLY A 156 10.11 -3.79 2.04
N ASN A 157 9.13 -4.13 2.89
CA ASN A 157 7.72 -3.85 2.62
C ASN A 157 7.33 -2.45 3.11
N LYS A 158 6.67 -1.71 2.23
CA LYS A 158 6.15 -0.36 2.52
C LYS A 158 4.64 -0.32 2.69
N GLY A 159 3.95 -1.41 2.38
CA GLY A 159 2.50 -1.53 2.52
C GLY A 159 2.13 -2.49 3.65
N VAL A 160 1.16 -2.09 4.46
CA VAL A 160 0.60 -2.90 5.54
C VAL A 160 -0.91 -2.83 5.48
N VAL A 161 -1.55 -3.99 5.56
CA VAL A 161 -2.99 -4.08 5.75
C VAL A 161 -3.25 -4.11 7.25
N ILE A 162 -4.08 -3.20 7.73
CA ILE A 162 -4.54 -3.18 9.11
C ILE A 162 -5.94 -3.75 9.16
N SER A 163 -6.14 -4.70 10.06
CA SER A 163 -7.44 -5.27 10.40
C SER A 163 -7.59 -5.22 11.93
N GLY A 164 -8.21 -6.24 12.54
CA GLY A 164 -8.55 -6.30 13.95
C GLY A 164 -10.02 -6.06 14.17
N GLY A 165 -10.54 -6.42 15.35
CA GLY A 165 -11.97 -6.34 15.66
C GLY A 165 -12.60 -5.07 15.07
N GLU A 166 -12.27 -3.91 15.63
CA GLU A 166 -12.32 -2.64 14.92
C GLU A 166 -10.95 -1.95 15.09
N PRO A 167 -10.16 -1.74 14.02
CA PRO A 167 -8.80 -1.21 14.13
C PRO A 167 -8.71 0.13 14.88
N PHE A 168 -9.70 1.01 14.72
CA PHE A 168 -9.67 2.33 15.37
C PHE A 168 -9.97 2.30 16.88
N LEU A 169 -10.36 1.14 17.43
CA LEU A 169 -10.41 0.89 18.88
C LEU A 169 -9.06 0.52 19.47
N TYR A 170 -8.03 0.27 18.65
CA TYR A 170 -6.71 -0.08 19.15
C TYR A 170 -6.17 1.00 20.10
N ARG A 171 -5.88 0.61 21.33
CA ARG A 171 -5.26 1.44 22.36
C ARG A 171 -4.24 0.59 23.12
N SER A 172 -3.00 1.08 23.22
CA SER A 172 -1.97 0.45 24.05
C SER A 172 -1.00 1.53 24.52
N GLU A 173 -0.61 1.51 25.79
CA GLU A 173 0.42 2.43 26.34
C GLU A 173 0.12 3.92 26.05
N GLY A 174 -1.17 4.30 26.02
CA GLY A 174 -1.62 5.66 25.70
C GLY A 174 -1.54 6.04 24.20
N LYS A 175 -1.23 5.07 23.34
CA LYS A 175 -1.08 5.22 21.89
C LYS A 175 -2.19 4.54 21.11
N THR A 176 -2.42 5.03 19.90
CA THR A 176 -3.48 4.61 18.98
C THR A 176 -2.91 4.13 17.65
N LEU A 177 -3.80 3.67 16.77
CA LEU A 177 -3.42 3.37 15.39
C LEU A 177 -2.93 4.61 14.61
N LEU A 178 -3.42 5.80 14.96
CA LEU A 178 -2.98 7.03 14.29
C LEU A 178 -1.56 7.42 14.71
N ASP A 179 -1.16 7.18 15.95
CA ASP A 179 0.24 7.36 16.39
C ASP A 179 1.19 6.43 15.64
N ILE A 180 0.73 5.22 15.28
CA ILE A 180 1.49 4.30 14.42
C ILE A 180 1.64 4.90 13.03
N ALA A 181 0.54 5.36 12.42
CA ALA A 181 0.58 5.94 11.08
C ALA A 181 1.44 7.21 11.01
N GLU A 182 1.46 8.02 12.07
CA GLU A 182 2.33 9.20 12.18
C GLU A 182 3.80 8.81 12.34
N LYS A 183 4.10 7.79 13.14
CA LYS A 183 5.49 7.32 13.36
C LYS A 183 6.10 6.67 12.11
N PHE A 184 5.30 5.91 11.36
CA PHE A 184 5.72 5.19 10.15
C PHE A 184 5.24 5.92 8.89
N ASP A 185 5.55 7.21 8.78
CA ASP A 185 5.06 8.11 7.72
C ASP A 185 5.66 7.83 6.31
N ASN A 186 6.63 6.91 6.26
CA ASN A 186 7.24 6.32 5.08
C ASN A 186 6.55 5.02 4.60
N MET A 187 5.57 4.52 5.34
CA MET A 187 4.75 3.35 5.02
C MET A 187 3.30 3.75 4.65
N PHE A 188 2.59 2.83 4.00
CA PHE A 188 1.18 2.94 3.64
C PHE A 188 0.36 1.92 4.39
N PHE A 189 -0.72 2.40 5.00
CA PHE A 189 -1.65 1.58 5.76
C PHE A 189 -3.00 1.55 5.05
N MET A 190 -3.49 0.35 4.77
CA MET A 190 -4.87 0.12 4.34
C MET A 190 -5.64 -0.50 5.49
N ALA A 191 -6.60 0.22 6.07
CA ALA A 191 -7.38 -0.28 7.19
C ALA A 191 -8.74 -0.84 6.74
N TYR A 192 -9.08 -2.04 7.20
CA TYR A 192 -10.44 -2.58 7.15
C TYR A 192 -11.19 -2.14 8.41
N THR A 193 -12.07 -1.15 8.27
CA THR A 193 -12.89 -0.60 9.36
C THR A 193 -14.38 -0.76 9.04
N ASN A 194 -15.20 -0.85 10.09
CA ASN A 194 -16.66 -0.82 9.97
C ASN A 194 -17.22 0.60 9.73
N GLY A 195 -16.40 1.65 9.87
CA GLY A 195 -16.76 3.04 9.56
C GLY A 195 -17.73 3.69 10.56
N THR A 196 -17.80 3.20 11.79
CA THR A 196 -18.69 3.73 12.84
C THR A 196 -17.98 4.59 13.90
N LEU A 197 -16.68 4.85 13.73
CA LEU A 197 -15.83 5.65 14.60
C LEU A 197 -15.19 6.83 13.86
#